data_AF-A0A7S2IC04-F1
#
_entry.id   AF-A0A7S2IC04-F1
#
_cell.length_a   1.000
_cell.length_b   1.000
_cell.length_c   1.000
_cell.angle_alpha   90.00
_cell.angle_beta   90.00
_cell.angle_gamma   90.00
#
_symmetry.space_group_name_H-M   'P 1'
#
loop_
_entity.id
_entity.type
_entity.pdbx_description
1 polymer ?
#
loop_
_entity_poly.entity_id
_entity_poly.type
_entity_poly.pdbx_seq_one_letter_code
_entity_poly.pdbx_strand_id
1 'polypeptide(L)'
;GETAWVPTDDGEGFEERSLRLSPGLVQIYNEILVNAVDRQFGPGDGSAMSFLDVWVDQDEGSITVENDGSDLPVTLHDQTGLHVPTMVFGEFLSGDNFD
;
A
#
# COMPACT_ATOMS: atom_id res chain seq x y z
N GLY A 1 18.09 17.87 -5.46
CA GLY A 1 17.17 16.84 -5.94
C GLY A 1 17.73 15.53 -5.48
N GLU A 2 16.88 14.62 -5.04
CA GLU A 2 17.31 13.25 -4.74
C GLU A 2 17.53 12.52 -6.06
N THR A 3 18.49 11.59 -6.08
CA THR A 3 18.74 10.74 -7.26
C THR A 3 17.90 9.49 -7.11
N ALA A 4 17.16 9.13 -8.17
CA ALA A 4 16.36 7.92 -8.22
C ALA A 4 16.59 7.18 -9.54
N TRP A 5 16.43 5.86 -9.52
CA TRP A 5 16.37 5.05 -10.72
C TRP A 5 14.97 5.13 -11.31
N VAL A 6 14.86 5.57 -12.56
CA VAL A 6 13.59 5.62 -13.29
C VAL A 6 13.67 4.71 -14.50
N PRO A 7 12.57 4.03 -14.89
CA PRO A 7 12.53 3.29 -16.15
C PRO A 7 12.90 4.21 -17.31
N THR A 8 13.68 3.68 -18.26
CA THR A 8 13.94 4.37 -19.52
C THR A 8 12.65 4.49 -20.34
N ASP A 9 12.57 5.50 -21.20
CA ASP A 9 11.36 5.76 -22.00
C ASP A 9 10.99 4.58 -22.93
N ASP A 10 11.97 3.76 -23.31
CA ASP A 10 11.79 2.52 -24.07
C ASP A 10 11.40 1.29 -23.22
N GLY A 11 11.44 1.42 -21.90
CA GLY A 11 11.12 0.36 -20.94
C GLY A 11 12.16 -0.78 -20.87
N GLU A 12 13.30 -0.65 -21.53
CA GLU A 12 14.32 -1.72 -21.59
C GLU A 12 15.34 -1.67 -20.44
N GLY A 13 15.31 -0.62 -19.61
CA GLY A 13 16.21 -0.49 -18.47
C GLY A 13 15.83 0.59 -17.48
N PHE A 14 16.81 0.98 -16.66
CA PHE A 14 16.70 2.05 -15.68
C PHE A 14 17.85 3.03 -15.84
N GLU A 15 17.58 4.31 -15.61
CA GLU A 15 18.59 5.38 -15.57
C GLU A 15 18.51 6.17 -14.27
N GLU A 16 19.64 6.68 -13.79
CA GLU A 16 19.67 7.60 -12.66
C GLU A 16 19.23 9.00 -13.08
N ARG A 17 18.21 9.53 -12.42
CA ARG A 17 17.68 10.87 -12.68
C ARG A 17 17.62 11.67 -11.38
N SER A 18 18.00 12.95 -11.44
CA SER A 18 17.80 13.87 -10.31
C SER A 18 16.36 14.38 -10.32
N LEU A 19 15.60 14.03 -9.29
CA LEU A 19 14.19 14.37 -9.14
C LEU A 19 13.96 15.34 -7.98
N ARG A 20 12.83 16.05 -8.06
CA ARG A 20 12.29 16.84 -6.95
C ARG A 20 10.95 16.23 -6.57
N LEU A 21 10.97 15.37 -5.57
CA LEU A 21 9.79 14.71 -5.03
C LEU A 21 9.45 15.28 -3.66
N SER A 22 8.17 15.22 -3.29
CA SER A 22 7.74 15.49 -1.92
C SER A 22 8.02 14.24 -1.09
N PRO A 23 8.89 14.29 -0.06
CA PRO A 23 9.18 13.12 0.77
C PRO A 23 7.92 12.57 1.44
N GLY A 24 7.01 13.45 1.86
CA GLY A 24 5.73 13.06 2.46
C GLY A 24 4.83 12.31 1.48
N LEU A 25 4.80 12.72 0.20
CA LEU A 25 4.01 12.01 -0.82
C LEU A 25 4.57 10.61 -1.10
N VAL A 26 5.89 10.49 -1.19
CA VAL A 26 6.56 9.19 -1.35
C VAL A 26 6.28 8.28 -0.17
N GLN A 27 6.34 8.82 1.05
CA GLN A 27 6.09 8.06 2.26
C GLN A 27 4.64 7.55 2.33
N ILE A 28 3.63 8.41 2.16
CA ILE A 28 2.23 7.96 2.24
C ILE A 28 1.91 6.91 1.16
N TYR A 29 2.45 7.07 -0.06
CA TYR A 29 2.30 6.08 -1.11
C TYR A 29 2.94 4.74 -0.72
N ASN A 30 4.18 4.79 -0.20
CA ASN A 30 4.92 3.60 0.21
C ASN A 30 4.21 2.83 1.33
N GLU A 31 3.62 3.52 2.32
CA GLU A 31 2.87 2.86 3.40
C GLU A 31 1.66 2.07 2.85
N ILE A 32 0.92 2.63 1.90
CA ILE A 32 -0.22 1.94 1.28
C ILE A 32 0.27 0.74 0.45
N LEU A 33 1.34 0.91 -0.32
CA LEU A 33 1.90 -0.16 -1.15
C LEU A 33 2.42 -1.34 -0.30
N VAL A 34 3.15 -1.05 0.78
CA VAL A 34 3.66 -2.07 1.69
C VAL A 34 2.50 -2.79 2.39
N ASN A 35 1.48 -2.07 2.85
CA ASN A 35 0.29 -2.70 3.43
C ASN A 35 -0.41 -3.67 2.46
N ALA A 36 -0.49 -3.33 1.17
CA ALA A 36 -1.05 -4.23 0.15
C ALA A 36 -0.19 -5.48 -0.05
N VAL A 37 1.14 -5.33 -0.09
CA VAL A 37 2.09 -6.45 -0.20
C VAL A 37 2.05 -7.36 1.03
N ASP A 38 1.90 -6.80 2.24
CA ASP A 38 1.82 -7.57 3.48
C ASP A 38 0.58 -8.47 3.54
N ARG A 39 -0.43 -8.22 2.69
CA ARG A 39 -1.58 -9.12 2.51
C ARG A 39 -1.30 -10.31 1.59
N GLN A 40 -0.06 -10.49 1.12
CA GLN A 40 0.32 -11.61 0.24
C GLN A 40 -0.02 -12.98 0.85
N PHE A 41 0.11 -13.12 2.17
CA PHE A 41 -0.22 -14.34 2.92
C PHE A 41 -0.94 -13.99 4.23
N GLY A 42 -2.25 -14.22 4.31
CA GLY A 42 -3.00 -14.05 5.55
C GLY A 42 -2.88 -15.24 6.53
N PRO A 43 -3.22 -15.06 7.81
CA PRO A 43 -3.24 -16.15 8.79
C PRO A 43 -4.28 -17.21 8.39
N GLY A 44 -3.80 -18.40 8.02
CA GLY A 44 -4.65 -19.56 7.70
C GLY A 44 -5.08 -19.67 6.24
N ASP A 45 -4.66 -18.75 5.37
CA ASP A 45 -4.93 -18.83 3.93
C ASP A 45 -3.80 -19.59 3.20
N GLY A 46 -4.20 -20.57 2.39
CA GLY A 46 -3.30 -21.39 1.58
C GLY A 46 -2.99 -20.80 0.20
N SER A 47 -3.62 -19.68 -0.17
CA SER A 47 -3.43 -18.99 -1.46
C SER A 47 -2.63 -17.71 -1.30
N ALA A 48 -1.59 -17.58 -2.11
CA ALA A 48 -0.83 -16.34 -2.24
C ALA A 48 -1.63 -15.31 -3.07
N MET A 49 -1.48 -14.03 -2.75
CA MET A 49 -1.89 -12.92 -3.62
C MET A 49 -1.33 -13.15 -5.04
N SER A 50 -2.20 -13.00 -6.03
CA SER A 50 -1.86 -13.16 -7.45
C SER A 50 -1.83 -11.83 -8.20
N PHE A 51 -2.38 -10.79 -7.59
CA PHE A 51 -2.63 -9.48 -8.20
C PHE A 51 -2.30 -8.35 -7.23
N LEU A 52 -1.55 -7.37 -7.74
CA LEU A 52 -1.37 -6.06 -7.13
C LEU A 52 -1.21 -5.02 -8.24
N ASP A 53 -2.15 -4.10 -8.34
CA ASP A 53 -2.15 -3.04 -9.35
C ASP A 53 -2.14 -1.66 -8.71
N VAL A 54 -1.53 -0.73 -9.43
CA VAL A 54 -1.44 0.68 -9.05
C VAL A 54 -1.89 1.54 -10.23
N TRP A 55 -2.88 2.40 -9.99
CA TRP A 55 -3.33 3.41 -10.94
C TRP A 55 -3.04 4.80 -10.40
N VAL A 56 -2.59 5.68 -11.30
CA VAL A 56 -2.32 7.08 -11.00
C VAL A 56 -3.11 7.93 -11.98
N ASP A 57 -4.14 8.60 -11.48
CA ASP A 57 -4.90 9.59 -12.23
C ASP A 57 -4.38 10.98 -11.87
N GLN A 58 -3.65 11.60 -12.80
CA GLN A 58 -3.07 12.92 -12.59
C GLN A 58 -4.10 14.05 -12.72
N ASP A 59 -5.19 13.83 -13.46
CA ASP A 59 -6.25 14.82 -13.66
C ASP A 59 -7.13 14.93 -12.41
N GLU A 60 -7.42 13.78 -11.78
CA GLU A 60 -8.15 13.72 -10.51
C GLU A 60 -7.23 13.87 -9.28
N GLY A 61 -5.93 13.70 -9.44
CA GLY A 61 -4.95 13.73 -8.35
C GLY A 61 -5.07 12.53 -7.40
N SER A 62 -5.44 11.37 -7.94
CA SER A 62 -5.70 10.15 -7.18
C SER A 62 -4.67 9.06 -7.47
N ILE A 63 -4.37 8.26 -6.44
CA ILE A 63 -3.58 7.03 -6.56
C ILE A 63 -4.42 5.91 -5.96
N THR A 64 -4.61 4.84 -6.71
CA THR A 64 -5.33 3.64 -6.26
C THR A 64 -4.35 2.48 -6.23
N VAL A 65 -4.35 1.75 -5.11
CA VAL A 65 -3.60 0.51 -4.92
C VAL A 65 -4.63 -0.58 -4.62
N GLU A 66 -4.66 -1.63 -5.42
CA GLU A 66 -5.59 -2.76 -5.26
C GLU A 66 -4.80 -4.08 -5.24
N ASN A 67 -5.22 -5.00 -4.39
CA ASN A 67 -4.63 -6.33 -4.30
C ASN A 67 -5.70 -7.39 -4.00
N ASP A 68 -5.47 -8.63 -4.43
CA ASP A 68 -6.36 -9.78 -4.20
C ASP A 68 -5.91 -10.68 -3.03
N GLY A 69 -5.05 -10.13 -2.16
CA GLY A 69 -4.55 -10.82 -0.97
C GLY A 69 -5.66 -11.06 0.06
N SER A 70 -5.29 -11.66 1.20
CA SER A 70 -6.27 -12.05 2.21
C SER A 70 -7.16 -10.89 2.69
N ASP A 71 -8.46 -11.18 2.78
CA ASP A 71 -9.49 -10.21 3.14
C ASP A 71 -9.30 -9.66 4.56
N LEU A 72 -9.63 -8.38 4.73
CA LEU A 72 -9.82 -7.76 6.04
C LEU A 72 -11.20 -8.15 6.60
N PRO A 73 -11.30 -8.74 7.79
CA PRO A 73 -12.59 -9.15 8.34
C PRO A 73 -13.48 -7.93 8.59
N VAL A 74 -14.69 -7.94 8.03
CA VAL A 74 -15.69 -6.89 8.24
C VAL A 74 -16.53 -7.21 9.48
N THR A 75 -15.89 -7.15 10.64
CA THR A 75 -16.49 -7.44 11.94
C THR A 75 -16.31 -6.28 12.90
N LEU A 76 -17.13 -6.25 13.96
CA LEU A 76 -16.95 -5.35 15.10
C LEU A 76 -15.89 -5.94 16.03
N HIS A 77 -14.96 -5.12 16.48
CA HIS A 77 -13.96 -5.51 17.47
C HIS A 77 -14.52 -5.35 18.88
N ASP A 78 -14.52 -6.43 19.66
CA ASP A 78 -15.26 -6.53 20.93
C ASP A 78 -14.86 -5.49 21.98
N GLN A 79 -13.60 -5.03 21.98
CA GLN A 79 -13.08 -4.10 22.99
C GLN A 79 -13.33 -2.64 22.63
N THR A 80 -13.21 -2.30 21.36
CA THR A 80 -13.29 -0.91 20.87
C THR A 80 -14.69 -0.56 20.38
N GLY A 81 -15.50 -1.56 20.03
CA GLY A 81 -16.82 -1.37 19.42
C GLY A 81 -16.77 -0.79 18.01
N LEU A 82 -15.58 -0.72 17.40
CA LEU A 82 -15.36 -0.22 16.05
C LEU A 82 -15.26 -1.37 15.06
N HIS A 83 -15.61 -1.10 13.80
CA HIS A 83 -15.34 -2.05 12.72
C HIS A 83 -13.82 -2.18 12.49
N VAL A 84 -13.33 -3.39 12.26
CA VAL A 84 -11.90 -3.66 12.00
C VAL A 84 -11.34 -2.76 10.88
N PRO A 85 -12.00 -2.57 9.72
CA PRO A 85 -11.52 -1.61 8.71
C PRO A 85 -11.34 -0.18 9.23
N THR A 86 -12.26 0.30 10.08
CA THR A 86 -12.15 1.64 10.67
C THR A 86 -10.97 1.75 11.62
N MET A 87 -10.67 0.70 12.39
CA MET A 87 -9.49 0.71 13.26
C MET A 87 -8.20 0.73 12.44
N VAL A 88 -8.10 -0.15 11.44
CA VAL A 88 -6.87 -0.30 10.63
C VAL A 88 -6.56 0.94 9.81
N PHE A 89 -7.57 1.60 9.23
CA PHE A 89 -7.36 2.76 8.36
C PHE A 89 -7.56 4.12 9.04
N GLY A 90 -8.30 4.18 10.15
CA GLY A 90 -8.76 5.43 10.76
C GLY A 90 -8.13 5.78 12.09
N GLU A 91 -7.54 4.81 12.80
CA GLU A 91 -6.99 5.01 14.15
C GLU A 91 -5.47 4.83 14.14
N PHE A 92 -4.74 5.81 14.68
CA PHE A 92 -3.29 5.69 14.87
C PHE A 92 -2.96 4.56 15.85
N LEU A 93 -1.83 3.85 15.62
CA LEU A 93 -1.34 2.74 16.46
C LEU A 93 -2.23 1.49 16.46
N SER A 94 -2.94 1.25 15.36
CA SER A 94 -3.74 0.04 15.14
C SER A 94 -3.02 -0.87 14.15
N GLY A 95 -2.61 -2.07 14.57
CA GLY A 95 -1.88 -2.99 13.70
C GLY A 95 -1.74 -4.37 14.32
N ASP A 96 -1.66 -5.40 13.48
CA ASP A 96 -1.54 -6.80 13.93
C ASP A 96 -0.09 -7.16 14.36
N ASN A 97 0.87 -6.25 14.18
CA ASN A 97 2.31 -6.45 14.45
C ASN A 97 2.75 -6.03 15.87
N PHE A 98 1.83 -5.87 16.82
CA PHE A 98 2.18 -5.66 18.23
C PHE A 98 2.27 -6.98 18.98
N ASP A 99 3.30 -7.78 18.70
CA ASP A 99 3.70 -8.92 19.54
C ASP A 99 5.24 -9.04 19.59
#